data_AF-A0A558ABP2-F1
#
_entry.id   AF-A0A558ABP2-F1
#
_cell.length_a   1.000
_cell.length_b   1.000
_cell.length_c   1.000
_cell.angle_alpha   90.00
_cell.angle_beta   90.00
_cell.angle_gamma   90.00
#
_symmetry.space_group_name_H-M   'P 1'
#
loop_
_entity.id
_entity.type
_entity.pdbx_description
1 polymer ?
#
loop_
_entity_poly.entity_id
_entity_poly.type
_entity_poly.pdbx_seq_one_letter_code
_entity_poly.pdbx_strand_id
1 'polypeptide(L)'
;MSIMPPRKRRSCTAEYKVEAAHRVIDSDRTIADVARELGIDPGMLSTWVKDERRRIAAAEVHGEKPLEPAERAELARLRRQVGELEKDNAFLVKGVPRTRDAA
;
A
#
# COMPACT_ATOMS: atom_id res chain seq x y z
N MET A 1 -21.98 -32.78 -4.29
CA MET A 1 -20.94 -31.81 -4.72
C MET A 1 -20.47 -31.04 -3.48
N SER A 2 -19.22 -31.19 -3.06
CA SER A 2 -18.69 -30.48 -1.90
C SER A 2 -18.18 -29.11 -2.37
N ILE A 3 -18.85 -28.04 -1.95
CA ILE A 3 -18.42 -26.66 -2.19
C ILE A 3 -17.31 -26.36 -1.20
N MET A 4 -16.04 -26.45 -1.63
CA MET A 4 -14.92 -25.98 -0.79
C MET A 4 -15.10 -24.48 -0.51
N PRO A 5 -15.01 -24.02 0.75
CA PRO A 5 -15.05 -22.61 1.06
C PRO A 5 -13.87 -21.89 0.39
N PRO A 6 -14.05 -20.64 -0.10
CA PRO A 6 -12.98 -19.90 -0.76
C PRO A 6 -11.79 -19.77 0.20
N ARG A 7 -10.63 -20.27 -0.24
CA ARG A 7 -9.38 -20.16 0.54
C ARG A 7 -9.16 -18.69 0.88
N LYS A 8 -9.11 -18.38 2.19
CA LYS A 8 -8.84 -17.03 2.72
C LYS A 8 -7.54 -16.54 2.09
N ARG A 9 -7.63 -15.63 1.13
CA ARG A 9 -6.46 -15.11 0.41
C ARG A 9 -5.57 -14.43 1.44
N ARG A 10 -4.31 -14.86 1.57
CA ARG A 10 -3.31 -14.14 2.34
C ARG A 10 -3.15 -12.78 1.68
N SER A 11 -3.71 -11.74 2.30
CA SER A 11 -3.59 -10.38 1.81
C SER A 11 -2.19 -9.88 2.11
N CYS A 12 -1.37 -9.76 1.08
CA CYS A 12 -0.11 -9.05 1.21
C CYS A 12 -0.38 -7.54 1.37
N THR A 13 0.43 -6.85 2.18
CA THR A 13 0.27 -5.41 2.41
C THR A 13 0.48 -4.63 1.11
N ALA A 14 -0.12 -3.45 1.02
CA ALA A 14 0.03 -2.62 -0.18
C ALA A 14 1.50 -2.24 -0.40
N GLU A 15 2.24 -1.92 0.67
CA GLU A 15 3.65 -1.59 0.57
C GLU A 15 4.49 -2.75 0.00
N TYR A 16 4.23 -3.98 0.47
CA TYR A 16 4.99 -5.14 0.00
C TYR A 16 4.78 -5.41 -1.49
N LYS A 17 3.56 -5.23 -2.00
CA LYS A 17 3.26 -5.42 -3.43
C LYS A 17 4.02 -4.40 -4.28
N VAL A 18 4.03 -3.14 -3.85
CA VAL A 18 4.75 -2.05 -4.52
C VAL A 18 6.25 -2.32 -4.51
N GLU A 19 6.81 -2.68 -3.36
CA GLU A 19 8.24 -2.99 -3.25
C GLU A 19 8.65 -4.19 -4.13
N ALA A 20 7.84 -5.26 -4.13
CA ALA A 20 8.09 -6.42 -4.98
C ALA A 20 8.01 -6.07 -6.48
N ALA A 21 7.07 -5.21 -6.87
CA ALA A 21 6.96 -4.72 -8.25
C ALA A 21 8.16 -3.86 -8.65
N HIS A 22 8.59 -2.93 -7.78
CA HIS A 22 9.78 -2.10 -8.01
C HIS A 22 11.06 -2.92 -8.15
N ARG A 23 11.22 -4.00 -7.38
CA ARG A 23 12.37 -4.91 -7.56
C ARG A 23 12.46 -5.49 -8.98
N VAL A 24 11.35 -5.63 -9.70
CA VAL A 24 11.34 -6.07 -11.11
C VAL A 24 11.46 -4.89 -12.07
N ILE A 25 10.79 -3.77 -11.78
CA ILE A 25 10.77 -2.60 -12.69
C ILE A 25 12.15 -1.93 -12.73
N ASP A 26 12.80 -1.82 -11.59
CA ASP A 26 14.05 -1.08 -11.40
C ASP A 26 15.30 -1.95 -11.62
N SER A 27 15.13 -3.27 -11.83
CA SER A 27 16.25 -4.19 -12.09
C SER A 27 16.08 -4.96 -13.40
N ASP A 28 17.20 -5.42 -13.97
CA ASP A 28 17.21 -6.24 -15.19
C ASP A 28 16.87 -7.73 -14.93
N ARG A 29 16.17 -8.01 -13.81
CA ARG A 29 15.85 -9.37 -13.36
C ARG A 29 14.48 -9.79 -13.85
N THR A 30 14.34 -11.08 -14.16
CA THR A 30 13.04 -11.63 -14.58
C THR A 30 12.06 -11.71 -13.41
N ILE A 31 10.76 -11.63 -13.72
CA ILE A 31 9.69 -11.87 -12.74
C ILE A 31 9.86 -13.23 -12.05
N ALA A 32 10.30 -14.26 -12.80
CA ALA A 32 10.46 -15.60 -12.27
C ALA A 32 11.56 -15.68 -11.20
N ASP A 33 12.67 -14.97 -11.39
CA ASP A 33 13.78 -14.95 -10.43
C ASP A 33 13.40 -14.19 -9.16
N VAL A 34 12.78 -13.02 -9.30
CA VAL A 34 12.31 -12.22 -8.15
C VAL A 34 11.21 -12.96 -7.40
N ALA A 35 10.27 -13.62 -8.10
CA ALA A 35 9.23 -14.41 -7.45
C ALA A 35 9.80 -15.58 -6.63
N ARG A 36 10.84 -16.25 -7.16
CA ARG A 36 11.55 -17.34 -6.47
C ARG A 36 12.25 -16.84 -5.20
N GLU A 37 12.93 -15.70 -5.29
CA GLU A 37 13.58 -15.04 -4.14
C GLU A 37 12.58 -14.68 -3.05
N LEU A 38 11.41 -14.16 -3.43
CA LEU A 38 10.36 -13.74 -2.50
C LEU A 38 9.45 -14.87 -2.02
N GLY A 39 9.59 -16.08 -2.58
CA GLY A 39 8.73 -17.22 -2.25
C GLY A 39 7.26 -17.02 -2.62
N ILE A 40 7.00 -16.26 -3.69
CA ILE A 40 5.64 -15.94 -4.17
C ILE A 40 5.37 -16.52 -5.55
N ASP A 41 4.10 -16.60 -5.92
CA ASP A 41 3.69 -17.04 -7.24
C ASP A 41 4.10 -16.01 -8.32
N PRO A 42 4.76 -16.42 -9.42
CA PRO A 42 5.16 -15.52 -10.51
C PRO A 42 3.99 -14.82 -11.20
N GLY A 43 2.82 -15.46 -11.31
CA GLY A 43 1.62 -14.84 -11.88
C GLY A 43 1.07 -13.73 -10.99
N MET A 44 1.16 -13.91 -9.67
CA MET A 44 0.82 -12.87 -8.70
C MET A 44 1.76 -11.66 -8.81
N LEU A 45 3.08 -11.91 -8.88
CA LEU A 45 4.07 -10.84 -9.04
C LEU A 45 3.90 -10.11 -10.39
N SER A 46 3.61 -10.85 -11.47
CA SER A 46 3.33 -10.27 -12.79
C SER A 46 2.14 -9.30 -12.77
N THR A 47 1.09 -9.65 -12.02
CA THR A 47 -0.08 -8.78 -11.85
C THR A 47 0.31 -7.48 -11.13
N TRP A 48 1.10 -7.56 -10.05
CA TRP A 48 1.54 -6.38 -9.31
C TRP A 48 2.46 -5.48 -10.14
N VAL A 49 3.36 -6.07 -10.95
CA VAL A 49 4.22 -5.32 -11.88
C VAL A 49 3.40 -4.56 -12.92
N LYS A 50 2.34 -5.17 -13.47
CA LYS A 50 1.44 -4.50 -14.41
C LYS A 50 0.69 -3.34 -13.77
N ASP A 51 0.15 -3.56 -12.57
CA ASP A 51 -0.57 -2.53 -11.82
C ASP A 51 0.34 -1.34 -11.49
N GLU A 52 1.58 -1.60 -11.06
CA GLU A 52 2.54 -0.53 -10.73
C GLU A 52 3.03 0.21 -11.98
N ARG A 53 3.30 -0.48 -13.10
CA ARG A 53 3.62 0.18 -14.39
C ARG A 53 2.48 1.07 -14.86
N ARG A 54 1.23 0.64 -14.71
CA ARG A 54 0.06 1.47 -15.03
C ARG A 54 -0.02 2.70 -14.13
N ARG A 55 0.31 2.55 -12.85
CA ARG A 55 0.33 3.65 -11.89
C ARG A 55 1.42 4.67 -12.22
N ILE A 56 2.64 4.22 -12.54
CA ILE A 56 3.74 5.06 -12.99
C ILE A 56 3.36 5.81 -14.27
N ALA A 57 2.84 5.10 -15.28
CA ALA A 57 2.40 5.73 -16.52
C ALA A 57 1.24 6.73 -16.30
N ALA A 58 0.31 6.45 -15.40
CA ALA A 58 -0.75 7.40 -15.04
C ALA A 58 -0.18 8.65 -14.35
N ALA A 59 0.78 8.49 -13.45
CA ALA A 59 1.47 9.62 -12.82
C ALA A 59 2.20 10.48 -13.86
N GLU A 60 2.89 9.87 -14.82
CA GLU A 60 3.55 10.57 -15.94
C GLU A 60 2.55 11.34 -16.82
N VAL A 61 1.39 10.75 -17.14
CA VAL A 61 0.33 11.39 -17.94
C VAL A 61 -0.35 12.55 -17.20
N HIS A 62 -0.48 12.46 -15.88
CA HIS A 62 -1.05 13.51 -15.05
C HIS A 62 -0.03 14.58 -14.61
N GLY A 63 1.24 14.47 -15.02
CA GLY A 63 2.30 15.41 -14.64
C GLY A 63 2.74 15.28 -13.18
N GLU A 64 2.37 14.20 -12.49
CA GLU A 64 2.88 13.84 -11.17
C GLU A 64 4.32 13.33 -11.33
N LYS A 65 5.26 14.27 -11.36
CA LYS A 65 6.70 13.98 -11.38
C LYS A 65 7.05 13.11 -10.15
N PRO A 66 7.98 12.14 -10.26
CA PRO A 66 8.47 11.41 -9.08
C PRO A 66 8.87 12.40 -7.99
N LEU A 67 8.29 12.24 -6.80
CA LEU A 67 8.52 13.15 -5.69
C LEU A 67 10.02 13.27 -5.43
N GLU A 68 10.51 14.51 -5.44
CA GLU A 68 11.89 14.84 -5.08
C GLU A 68 12.18 14.34 -3.65
N PRO A 69 13.44 14.08 -3.28
CA PRO A 69 13.80 13.59 -1.95
C PRO A 69 13.22 14.44 -0.81
N ALA A 70 13.15 15.77 -1.00
CA ALA A 70 12.54 16.69 -0.05
C ALA A 70 11.02 16.49 0.08
N GLU A 71 10.33 16.30 -1.04
CA GLU A 71 8.88 16.03 -1.07
C GLU A 71 8.55 14.68 -0.44
N ARG A 72 9.41 13.66 -0.65
CA ARG A 72 9.27 12.35 0.02
C ARG A 72 9.48 12.45 1.53
N ALA A 73 10.46 13.24 1.99
CA ALA A 73 10.70 13.46 3.40
C ALA A 73 9.53 14.19 4.06
N GLU A 74 8.98 15.20 3.39
CA GLU A 74 7.82 15.94 3.87
C GLU A 74 6.57 15.05 3.90
N LEU A 75 6.36 14.22 2.87
CA LEU A 75 5.25 13.26 2.85
C LEU A 75 5.35 12.23 3.97
N ALA A 76 6.55 11.75 4.29
CA ALA A 76 6.78 10.87 5.44
C ALA A 76 6.51 11.57 6.78
N ARG A 77 6.90 12.84 6.92
CA ARG A 77 6.60 13.66 8.10
C ARG A 77 5.10 13.87 8.28
N LEU A 78 4.41 14.26 7.21
CA LEU A 78 2.97 14.50 7.21
C LEU A 78 2.20 13.22 7.57
N ARG A 79 2.59 12.05 7.03
CA ARG A 79 1.98 10.77 7.40
C ARG A 79 2.14 10.43 8.88
N ARG A 80 3.30 10.72 9.48
CA ARG A 80 3.51 10.57 10.94
C ARG A 80 2.59 11.51 11.71
N GLN A 81 2.50 12.77 11.28
CA GLN A 81 1.66 13.77 11.92
C GLN A 81 0.17 13.40 11.87
N VAL A 82 -0.31 12.88 10.73
CA VAL A 82 -1.68 12.35 10.61
C VAL A 82 -1.90 11.21 11.59
N GLY A 83 -0.96 10.26 11.68
CA GLY A 83 -1.06 9.14 12.62
C GLY A 83 -1.10 9.57 14.10
N GLU A 84 -0.39 10.63 14.48
CA GLU A 84 -0.49 11.20 15.84
C GLU A 84 -1.82 11.93 16.06
N LEU A 85 -2.26 12.74 15.10
CA LEU A 85 -3.55 13.45 15.17
C LEU A 85 -4.74 12.49 15.21
N GLU A 86 -4.66 11.34 14.54
CA GLU A 86 -5.68 10.28 14.60
C GLU A 86 -5.74 9.63 15.98
N LYS A 87 -4.59 9.41 16.65
CA LYS A 87 -4.55 8.91 18.03
C LYS A 87 -5.14 9.93 19.01
N ASP A 88 -4.79 11.20 18.85
CA ASP A 88 -5.31 12.29 19.69
C ASP A 88 -6.82 12.45 19.50
N ASN A 89 -7.30 12.42 18.26
CA ASN A 89 -8.74 12.41 17.97
C ASN A 89 -9.42 11.16 18.54
N ALA A 90 -8.83 9.98 18.39
CA ALA A 90 -9.39 8.75 18.96
C ALA A 90 -9.47 8.81 20.49
N PHE A 91 -8.51 9.47 21.15
CA PHE A 91 -8.51 9.72 22.58
C PHE A 91 -9.61 10.71 23.00
N LEU A 92 -9.74 11.84 22.29
CA LEU A 92 -10.77 12.85 22.54
C LEU A 92 -12.19 12.30 22.29
N VAL A 93 -12.39 11.54 21.21
CA VAL A 93 -13.67 10.90 20.89
C VAL A 93 -14.05 9.83 21.92
N LYS A 94 -13.07 9.11 22.50
CA LYS A 94 -13.29 8.18 23.62
C LYS A 94 -13.53 8.88 24.96
N GLY A 95 -13.01 10.10 25.13
CA GLY A 95 -13.07 10.88 26.36
C GLY A 95 -14.30 11.78 26.49
N VAL A 96 -15.13 11.91 25.45
CA VAL A 96 -16.41 12.62 25.52
C VAL A 96 -17.46 11.64 26.03
N PRO A 97 -17.87 11.67 27.32
CA PRO A 97 -19.10 11.00 27.70
C PRO A 97 -20.21 11.66 26.88
N ARG A 98 -20.93 10.88 26.08
CA ARG A 98 -22.22 11.31 25.55
C ARG A 98 -23.14 11.49 26.75
N THR A 99 -23.14 12.67 27.37
CA THR A 99 -24.23 13.12 28.22
C THR A 99 -25.45 13.22 27.33
N ARG A 100 -26.20 12.13 27.28
CA ARG A 100 -27.50 12.08 26.63
C ARG A 100 -28.48 12.64 27.66
N ASP A 101 -28.57 13.98 27.71
CA ASP A 101 -29.58 14.65 28.50
C ASP A 101 -30.60 15.36 27.60
N ALA A 102 -31.85 14.93 27.82
CA ALA A 102 -33.10 15.68 27.88
C ALA A 102 -33.44 16.70 26.77
N ALA A 103 -34.43 16.33 25.95
CA ALA A 103 -35.64 17.13 25.68
C ALA A 103 -36.77 16.19 25.22
#